data_AF-Q8U1I5-F1
#
_entry.id   AF-Q8U1I5-F1
#
_cell.length_a   1.000
_cell.length_b   1.000
_cell.length_c   1.000
_cell.angle_alpha   90.00
_cell.angle_beta   90.00
_cell.angle_gamma   90.00
#
_symmetry.space_group_name_H-M   'P 1'
#
loop_
_entity.id
_entity.type
_entity.pdbx_description
1 polymer ?
#
loop_
_entity_poly.entity_id
_entity_poly.type
_entity_poly.pdbx_seq_one_letter_code
_entity_poly.pdbx_strand_id
1 'polypeptide(L)' 'MVKTITISDDVYNELLRIKGNKSFSEVLRELLKERKGNKEVLKRIFGILSEEEYQEVKKRLKELEGEFEKWEQSLTQM' A
#
# COMPACT_ATOMS: atom_id res chain seq x y z
N MET A 1 27.11 -6.42 5.69
CA MET A 1 27.10 -7.76 6.31
C MET A 1 25.91 -8.53 5.75
N VAL A 2 26.14 -9.71 5.21
CA VAL A 2 25.05 -10.60 4.76
C VAL A 2 24.51 -11.34 5.97
N LYS A 3 23.19 -11.51 6.04
CA LYS A 3 22.51 -12.36 7.01
C LYS A 3 21.63 -13.32 6.25
N THR A 4 21.60 -14.58 6.66
CA THR A 4 20.69 -15.58 6.10
C THR A 4 19.37 -15.52 6.85
N ILE A 5 18.27 -15.51 6.12
CA ILE A 5 16.91 -15.63 6.65
C ILE A 5 16.25 -16.83 5.99
N THR A 6 15.42 -17.54 6.74
CA THR A 6 14.56 -18.60 6.20
C THR A 6 13.18 -18.01 6.02
N ILE A 7 12.59 -18.24 4.85
CA ILE A 7 11.23 -17.82 4.50
C ILE A 7 10.49 -19.02 3.91
N SER A 8 9.16 -18.97 3.90
CA SER A 8 8.36 -20.01 3.27
C SER A 8 8.49 -19.98 1.75
N ASP A 9 8.23 -21.11 1.11
CA ASP A 9 8.41 -21.28 -0.34
C ASP A 9 7.51 -20.32 -1.14
N ASP A 10 6.30 -20.04 -0.66
CA ASP A 10 5.37 -19.08 -1.26
C ASP A 10 5.96 -17.66 -1.26
N VAL A 11 6.48 -17.19 -0.12
CA VAL A 11 7.11 -15.86 -0.01
C VAL A 11 8.36 -15.77 -0.88
N TYR A 12 9.15 -16.83 -0.95
CA TYR A 12 10.31 -16.88 -1.85
C TYR A 12 9.90 -16.74 -3.32
N ASN A 13 8.86 -17.45 -3.75
CA ASN A 13 8.34 -17.39 -5.11
C ASN A 13 7.76 -16.01 -5.45
N GLU A 14 7.07 -15.37 -4.51
CA GLU A 14 6.59 -13.99 -4.69
C GLU A 14 7.75 -13.00 -4.84
N LEU A 15 8.76 -13.08 -3.97
CA LEU A 15 9.93 -12.22 -4.06
C LEU A 15 10.70 -12.45 -5.37
N LEU A 16 10.82 -13.69 -5.86
CA LEU A 16 11.42 -13.98 -7.16
C LEU A 16 10.70 -13.32 -8.31
N ARG A 17 9.35 -13.35 -8.32
CA ARG A 17 8.53 -12.69 -9.35
C ARG A 17 8.75 -11.18 -9.37
N ILE A 18 8.82 -10.55 -8.19
CA ILE A 18 9.02 -9.10 -8.04
C ILE A 18 10.46 -8.70 -8.38
N LYS A 19 11.43 -9.54 -8.03
CA LYS A 19 12.87 -9.24 -8.09
C LYS A 19 13.33 -8.86 -9.49
N GLY A 20 12.92 -9.59 -10.52
CA GLY A 20 13.49 -9.45 -11.86
C GLY A 20 15.03 -9.43 -11.82
N ASN A 21 15.64 -8.37 -12.36
CA ASN A 21 17.09 -8.18 -12.38
C ASN A 21 17.69 -7.57 -11.09
N LYS A 22 16.87 -7.19 -10.10
CA LYS A 22 17.34 -6.61 -8.83
C LYS A 22 17.89 -7.69 -7.89
N SER A 23 18.59 -7.29 -6.84
CA SER A 23 18.91 -8.16 -5.70
C SER A 23 17.72 -8.23 -4.71
N PHE A 24 17.62 -9.30 -3.92
CA PHE A 24 16.62 -9.39 -2.86
C PHE A 24 16.72 -8.22 -1.87
N SER A 25 17.94 -7.78 -1.55
CA SER A 25 18.17 -6.62 -0.69
C SER A 25 17.60 -5.31 -1.26
N GLU A 26 17.61 -5.12 -2.57
CA GLU A 26 17.00 -3.96 -3.23
C GLU A 26 15.48 -4.05 -3.18
N VAL A 27 14.91 -5.21 -3.50
CA VAL A 27 13.44 -5.44 -3.40
C VAL A 27 12.96 -5.18 -1.98
N LEU A 28 13.61 -5.75 -0.97
CA LEU A 28 13.25 -5.54 0.43
C LEU A 28 13.39 -4.06 0.82
N ARG A 29 14.40 -3.35 0.30
CA ARG A 29 14.59 -1.92 0.56
C ARG A 29 13.49 -1.07 -0.07
N GLU A 30 13.03 -1.42 -1.27
CA GLU A 30 11.91 -0.78 -1.94
C GLU A 30 10.62 -1.01 -1.17
N LEU A 31 10.30 -2.27 -0.82
CA LEU A 31 9.14 -2.61 0.01
C LEU A 31 9.14 -1.86 1.35
N LEU A 32 10.31 -1.73 2.00
CA LEU A 32 10.46 -0.97 3.24
C LEU A 32 10.30 0.55 3.01
N LYS A 33 10.69 1.08 1.85
CA LYS A 33 10.48 2.49 1.48
C LYS A 33 9.02 2.76 1.13
N GLU A 34 8.36 1.87 0.40
CA GLU A 34 6.94 1.94 0.09
C GLU A 34 6.08 1.89 1.35
N ARG A 35 6.45 1.06 2.35
CA ARG A 35 5.81 1.09 3.67
C ARG A 35 6.00 2.42 4.42
N LYS A 36 7.11 3.13 4.23
CA LYS A 36 7.28 4.52 4.72
C LYS A 36 6.47 5.53 3.90
N GLY A 37 5.96 5.11 2.74
CA GLY A 37 5.32 5.93 1.74
C GLY A 37 4.00 6.55 2.14
N ASN A 38 3.26 6.01 3.12
CA ASN A 38 2.00 6.66 3.49
C ASN A 38 2.16 7.69 4.60
N LYS A 39 2.91 7.43 5.68
CA LYS A 39 2.93 8.39 6.80
C LYS A 39 3.50 9.76 6.42
N GLU A 40 4.57 9.81 5.64
CA GLU A 40 5.22 11.09 5.31
C GLU A 40 4.56 11.82 4.13
N VAL A 41 3.98 11.09 3.17
CA VAL A 41 3.11 11.67 2.12
C VAL A 41 1.82 12.18 2.74
N LEU A 42 1.18 11.39 3.61
CA LEU A 42 0.01 11.83 4.37
C LEU A 42 0.33 13.07 5.20
N LYS A 43 1.45 13.10 5.95
CA LYS A 43 1.85 14.32 6.68
C LYS A 43 2.05 15.54 5.77
N ARG A 44 2.60 15.37 4.57
CA ARG A 44 2.72 16.47 3.60
C ARG A 44 1.34 16.95 3.14
N ILE A 45 0.40 16.04 2.90
CA ILE A 45 -0.98 16.37 2.50
C ILE A 45 -1.77 17.04 3.65
N PHE A 46 -1.64 16.53 4.88
CA PHE A 46 -2.35 17.04 6.06
C PHE A 46 -2.01 18.50 6.43
N GLY A 47 -0.93 19.07 5.89
CA GLY A 47 -0.60 20.49 6.05
C GLY A 47 -0.85 21.36 4.82
N ILE A 48 -1.25 20.77 3.68
CA ILE A 48 -1.48 21.50 2.42
C ILE A 48 -2.97 21.83 2.25
N LEU A 49 -3.85 20.91 2.67
CA LEU A 49 -5.27 21.10 2.48
C LEU A 49 -5.79 22.17 3.43
N SER A 50 -6.52 23.15 2.90
CA SER A 50 -7.40 24.00 3.72
C SER A 50 -8.43 23.14 4.44
N GLU A 51 -9.09 23.68 5.47
CA GLU A 51 -10.16 22.96 6.17
C GLU A 51 -11.25 22.51 5.17
N GLU A 52 -11.60 23.35 4.20
CA GLU A 52 -12.57 23.03 3.16
C GLU A 52 -12.09 21.87 2.28
N GLU A 53 -10.84 21.90 1.82
CA GLU A 53 -10.25 20.84 1.01
C GLU A 53 -10.17 19.50 1.77
N TYR A 54 -9.85 19.55 3.07
CA TYR A 54 -9.84 18.37 3.93
C TYR A 54 -11.24 17.75 4.05
N GLN A 55 -12.28 18.56 4.29
CA GLN A 55 -13.65 18.07 4.40
C GLN A 55 -14.14 17.47 3.08
N GLU A 56 -13.79 18.08 1.94
CA GLU A 56 -14.14 17.55 0.61
C GLU A 56 -13.45 16.21 0.33
N VAL A 57 -12.15 16.09 0.59
CA VAL A 57 -11.42 14.81 0.42
C VAL A 57 -12.01 13.73 1.34
N LYS A 58 -12.30 14.09 2.60
CA LYS A 58 -12.92 13.17 3.56
C LYS A 58 -14.29 12.69 3.09
N LYS A 59 -15.12 13.57 2.53
CA LYS A 59 -16.43 13.20 1.96
C LYS A 59 -16.27 12.21 0.81
N ARG A 60 -15.38 12.49 -0.14
CA ARG A 60 -15.13 11.61 -1.29
C ARG A 60 -14.62 10.23 -0.88
N LEU A 61 -13.74 10.16 0.12
CA LEU A 61 -13.26 8.89 0.65
C LEU A 61 -14.40 8.04 1.21
N LYS A 62 -15.32 8.65 1.96
CA LYS A 62 -16.48 7.96 2.52
C LYS A 62 -17.45 7.47 1.44
N GLU A 63 -17.65 8.25 0.38
CA GLU A 63 -18.44 7.82 -0.78
C GLU A 63 -17.79 6.61 -1.47
N LEU A 64 -16.48 6.65 -1.64
CA LEU A 64 -15.71 5.56 -2.26
C LEU A 64 -15.72 4.28 -1.42
N GLU A 65 -15.63 4.39 -0.09
CA GLU A 65 -15.82 3.27 0.84
C GLU A 65 -17.21 2.64 0.69
N GLY A 66 -18.26 3.45 0.59
CA GLY A 66 -19.63 2.94 0.38
C GLY A 66 -19.83 2.25 -0.97
N GLU A 67 -19.21 2.76 -2.04
CA GLU A 67 -19.22 2.07 -3.34
C GLU A 67 -18.44 0.76 -3.31
N PHE A 68 -17.33 0.72 -2.56
CA PHE A 68 -16.55 -0.51 -2.38
C PHE A 68 -17.32 -1.57 -1.60
N GLU A 69 -18.05 -1.17 -0.55
CA GLU A 69 -18.92 -2.07 0.23
C GLU A 69 -20.06 -2.65 -0.63
N LYS A 70 -20.72 -1.81 -1.46
CA LYS A 70 -21.72 -2.30 -2.43
C LYS A 70 -21.12 -3.26 -3.44
N TRP A 71 -19.92 -2.96 -3.92
CA TRP A 71 -19.20 -3.83 -4.85
C TRP A 71 -18.86 -5.18 -4.20
N GLU A 72 -18.37 -5.19 -2.97
CA GLU A 72 -18.08 -6.40 -2.20
C GLU A 72 -19.35 -7.25 -1.96
N GLN A 73 -20.46 -6.61 -1.61
CA GLN A 73 -21.77 -7.26 -1.49
C GLN A 73 -22.23 -7.87 -2.82
N SER A 74 -22.01 -7.17 -3.95
CA SER A 74 -22.39 -7.67 -5.28
C SER A 74 -21.62 -8.94 -5.67
N LEU A 75 -20.35 -9.06 -5.25
CA LEU A 75 -19.53 -10.25 -5.49
C LEU A 75 -19.91 -11.43 -4.60
N THR A 76 -20.45 -11.18 -3.41
CA THR A 76 -20.83 -12.23 -2.46
C THR A 76 -22.22 -12.82 -2.76
N GLN A 77 -23.06 -12.10 -3.51
CA GLN A 77 -24.37 -12.57 -3.98
C GLN A 77 -24.32 -13.32 -5.33
N MET A 78 -23.14 -13.43 -5.96
CA MET A 78 -22.88 -14.28 -7.14
C MET A 78 -22.35 -15.64 -6.71
#